data_AF-A0A7X7U2B7-F1
#
_entry.id   AF-A0A7X7U2B7-F1
#
_cell.length_a   1.000
_cell.length_b   1.000
_cell.length_c   1.000
_cell.angle_alpha   90.00
_cell.angle_beta   90.00
_cell.angle_gamma   90.00
#
_symmetry.space_group_name_H-M   'P 1'
#
loop_
_entity.id
_entity.type
_entity.pdbx_description
1 polymer ?
#
loop_
_entity_poly.entity_id
_entity_poly.type
_entity_poly.pdbx_seq_one_letter_code
_entity_poly.pdbx_strand_id
1 'polypeptide(L)' 'AKDERARSNFESLAPCYRKHFIGWVGTAKRQETRRKRVAEAVRLLRENRRLGIE' A
#
# COMPACT_ATOMS: atom_id res chain seq x y z
N ALA A 1 13.63 -10.41 2.11
CA ALA A 1 12.45 -11.30 2.03
C ALA A 1 11.34 -10.54 1.33
N LYS A 2 10.80 -11.08 0.22
CA LYS A 2 9.60 -10.52 -0.41
C LYS A 2 8.47 -10.68 0.59
N ASP A 3 7.76 -9.62 0.92
CA ASP A 3 6.67 -9.65 1.91
C ASP A 3 5.45 -10.41 1.39
N GLU A 4 5.53 -11.75 1.42
CA GLU A 4 4.46 -12.64 0.96
C GLU A 4 3.15 -12.38 1.69
N ARG A 5 3.21 -12.03 2.99
CA ARG A 5 2.04 -11.63 3.78
C ARG A 5 1.40 -10.33 3.29
N ALA A 6 2.21 -9.29 3.01
CA ALA A 6 1.69 -8.03 2.51
C ALA A 6 1.07 -8.20 1.13
N ARG A 7 1.69 -9.03 0.28
CA ARG A 7 1.18 -9.36 -1.04
C ARG A 7 -0.13 -10.15 -0.96
N SER A 8 -0.19 -11.20 -0.16
CA SER A 8 -1.40 -12.01 0.01
C SER A 8 -2.55 -11.19 0.60
N ASN A 9 -2.28 -10.31 1.56
CA ASN A 9 -3.27 -9.39 2.10
C ASN A 9 -3.74 -8.38 1.05
N PHE A 10 -2.82 -7.83 0.25
CA PHE A 10 -3.17 -6.93 -0.85
C PHE A 10 -4.04 -7.59 -1.92
N GLU A 11 -3.75 -8.85 -2.26
CA GLU A 11 -4.55 -9.65 -3.20
C GLU A 11 -5.93 -9.98 -2.61
N SER A 12 -6.01 -10.21 -1.30
CA SER A 12 -7.26 -10.43 -0.57
C SER A 12 -8.09 -9.17 -0.35
N LEU A 13 -7.51 -7.96 -0.47
CA LEU A 13 -8.24 -6.70 -0.33
C LEU A 13 -9.25 -6.51 -1.46
N ALA A 14 -10.37 -5.85 -1.15
CA ALA A 14 -11.33 -5.45 -2.17
C ALA A 14 -10.67 -4.52 -3.22
N PRO A 15 -11.10 -4.57 -4.49
CA PRO A 15 -10.49 -3.80 -5.59
C PRO A 15 -10.51 -2.28 -5.35
N CYS A 16 -11.49 -1.78 -4.58
CA CYS A 16 -11.53 -0.36 -4.18
C CYS A 16 -10.30 0.05 -3.35
N TYR A 17 -9.92 -0.74 -2.35
CA TYR A 17 -8.75 -0.45 -1.51
C TYR A 17 -7.45 -0.57 -2.30
N ARG A 18 -7.34 -1.55 -3.20
CA ARG A 18 -6.18 -1.68 -4.10
C ARG A 18 -6.01 -0.43 -4.96
N LYS A 19 -7.09 0.07 -5.57
CA LYS A 19 -7.07 1.32 -6.34
C LYS A 19 -6.66 2.53 -5.49
N HIS A 20 -7.10 2.57 -4.23
CA HIS A 20 -6.75 3.65 -3.32
C HIS A 20 -5.23 3.67 -3.02
N PHE A 21 -4.62 2.51 -2.70
CA PHE A 21 -3.17 2.40 -2.55
C PHE A 21 -2.41 2.78 -3.83
N ILE A 22 -2.87 2.28 -4.99
CA ILE A 22 -2.25 2.59 -6.29
C ILE A 22 -2.34 4.09 -6.59
N GLY A 23 -3.49 4.72 -6.36
CA GLY A 23 -3.69 6.16 -6.54
C GLY A 23 -2.81 6.96 -5.59
N TRP A 24 -2.74 6.59 -4.31
CA TRP A 24 -1.87 7.26 -3.35
C TRP A 24 -0.39 7.14 -3.70
N VAL A 25 0.11 5.97 -4.08
CA VAL A 25 1.50 5.84 -4.54
C VAL A 25 1.70 6.61 -5.85
N GLY A 26 0.74 6.54 -6.78
CA GLY A 26 0.79 7.20 -8.09
C GLY A 26 0.77 8.72 -8.04
N THR A 27 0.03 9.31 -7.09
CA THR A 27 -0.03 10.77 -6.89
C THR A 27 1.30 11.38 -6.44
N ALA A 28 2.22 10.59 -5.87
CA ALA A 28 3.53 11.10 -5.51
C ALA A 28 4.36 11.37 -6.78
N LYS A 29 4.70 12.64 -7.02
CA LYS A 29 5.53 13.05 -8.18
C LYS A 29 7.02 12.75 -7.99
N ARG A 30 7.49 12.72 -6.74
CA ARG A 30 8.90 12.47 -6.40
C ARG A 30 9.15 10.98 -6.17
N GLN A 31 10.25 10.46 -6.72
CA GLN A 31 10.63 9.05 -6.55
C GLN A 31 10.89 8.68 -5.08
N GLU A 32 11.47 9.59 -4.29
CA GLU A 32 11.68 9.35 -2.86
C GLU A 32 10.34 9.19 -2.13
N THR A 33 9.37 10.06 -2.40
CA THR A 33 8.03 9.97 -1.81
C THR A 33 7.31 8.71 -2.27
N ARG A 34 7.46 8.29 -3.53
CA ARG A 34 6.93 7.00 -4.00
C ARG A 34 7.50 5.84 -3.20
N ARG A 35 8.82 5.79 -2.97
CA ARG A 35 9.45 4.74 -2.16
C ARG A 35 8.95 4.74 -0.72
N LYS A 36 8.83 5.92 -0.08
CA LYS A 36 8.26 6.05 1.28
C LYS A 36 6.82 5.53 1.33
N ARG A 37 5.96 5.96 0.40
CA ARG A 37 4.57 5.49 0.30
C ARG A 37 4.46 3.99 0.03
N VAL A 38 5.32 3.42 -0.82
CA VAL A 38 5.35 1.96 -1.04
C VAL A 38 5.73 1.22 0.25
N ALA A 39 6.74 1.70 0.99
CA ALA A 39 7.13 1.10 2.26
C ALA A 39 6.01 1.19 3.32
N GLU A 40 5.35 2.35 3.43
CA GLU A 40 4.18 2.54 4.29
C GLU A 40 3.00 1.65 3.86
N ALA A 41 2.74 1.53 2.56
CA ALA A 41 1.70 0.65 2.06
C ALA A 41 1.97 -0.81 2.48
N VAL A 42 3.20 -1.30 2.29
CA VAL A 42 3.59 -2.65 2.72
C VAL A 42 3.43 -2.83 4.22
N ARG A 43 3.77 -1.81 5.02
CA ARG A 43 3.60 -1.83 6.48
C ARG A 43 2.11 -1.89 6.87
N LEU A 44 1.26 -1.05 6.29
CA LEU A 44 -0.18 -1.05 6.51
C LEU A 44 -0.81 -2.38 6.11
N LEU A 45 -0.38 -2.95 4.98
CA LEU A 45 -0.84 -4.26 4.49
C LEU A 45 -0.43 -5.40 5.43
N ARG A 46 0.76 -5.33 6.05
CA ARG A 46 1.17 -6.27 7.10
C ARG A 46 0.30 -6.14 8.34
N GLU A 47 -0.09 -4.92 8.70
CA GLU A 47 -0.95 -4.62 9.85
C GLU A 47 -2.46 -4.77 9.54
N ASN A 48 -2.82 -5.20 8.31
CA ASN A 48 -4.20 -5.26 7.82
C ASN A 48 -4.97 -3.93 7.97
N ARG A 49 -4.25 -2.81 7.92
CA ARG A 49 -4.81 -1.45 8.01
C ARG A 49 -5.07 -0.87 6.62
N ARG A 50 -6.11 -0.04 6.54
CA ARG A 50 -6.51 0.67 5.32
C ARG A 50 -5.80 2.01 5.26
N LEU A 51 -5.42 2.43 4.06
CA LEU A 51 -4.86 3.76 3.85
C LEU A 51 -5.94 4.83 4.07
N GLY A 52 -5.64 5.86 4.86
CA GLY A 52 -6.51 7.04 5.02
C GLY A 52 -7.51 6.98 6.18
N ILE A 53 -7.31 6.07 7.15
CA ILE A 53 -8.05 6.08 8.42
C ILE A 53 -7.05 6.45 9.52
N GLU A 54 -7.10 7.72 9.94
CA GLU A 54 -6.70 8.12 11.29
C GLU A 54 -7.97 8.24 12.13
#